data_AF-A0A2V7I7C6-F1
#
_entry.id   AF-A0A2V7I7C6-F1
#
_cell.length_a   1.000
_cell.length_b   1.000
_cell.length_c   1.000
_cell.angle_alpha   90.00
_cell.angle_beta   90.00
_cell.angle_gamma   90.00
#
_symmetry.space_group_name_H-M   'P 1'
#
loop_
_entity.id
_entity.type
_entity.pdbx_description
1 polymer ?
#
loop_
_entity_poly.entity_id
_entity_poly.type
_entity_poly.pdbx_seq_one_letter_code
_entity_poly.pdbx_strand_id
1 'polypeptide(L)' 'MIALPYTFSLAPDLTIHRVYNGWWFVGRPTLEELRQDMRAIMERCRADYVYRGPSREGER' A
#
# COMPACT_ATOMS: atom_id res chain seq x y z
N MET A 1 27.50 11.05 -4.84
CA MET A 1 26.14 10.55 -5.16
C MET A 1 25.45 10.27 -3.85
N ILE A 2 24.31 10.91 -3.57
CA ILE A 2 23.56 10.68 -2.31
C ILE A 2 22.59 9.53 -2.59
N ALA A 3 22.67 8.46 -1.80
CA ALA A 3 21.71 7.36 -1.88
C ALA A 3 20.39 7.79 -1.24
N LEU A 4 19.31 7.76 -2.02
CA LEU A 4 17.96 8.07 -1.53
C LEU A 4 17.16 6.79 -1.33
N PRO A 5 16.57 6.57 -0.15
CA PRO A 5 15.76 5.39 0.08
C PRO A 5 14.40 5.56 -0.61
N TYR A 6 14.04 4.58 -1.43
CA TYR A 6 12.71 4.49 -2.03
C TYR A 6 12.00 3.24 -1.53
N THR A 7 10.67 3.30 -1.50
CA THR A 7 9.82 2.13 -1.31
C THR A 7 8.85 2.04 -2.47
N PHE A 8 8.73 0.85 -3.05
CA PHE A 8 7.85 0.59 -4.18
C PHE A 8 6.82 -0.44 -3.73
N SER A 9 5.53 -0.14 -3.91
CA SER A 9 4.50 -1.16 -3.88
C SER A 9 4.29 -1.67 -5.30
N LEU A 10 4.36 -2.97 -5.48
CA LEU A 10 4.35 -3.62 -6.79
C LEU A 10 3.16 -4.59 -6.87
N ALA A 11 2.55 -4.65 -8.04
CA ALA A 11 1.66 -5.75 -8.40
C ALA A 11 2.47 -7.05 -8.65
N PRO A 12 1.80 -8.23 -8.73
CA PRO A 12 2.49 -9.50 -8.94
C PRO A 12 3.31 -9.60 -10.23
N ASP A 13 2.94 -8.82 -11.25
CA ASP A 13 3.62 -8.71 -12.54
C ASP A 13 4.77 -7.68 -12.54
N LEU A 14 5.15 -7.18 -11.35
CA LEU A 14 6.14 -6.12 -11.13
C LEU A 14 5.71 -4.73 -11.63
N THR A 15 4.45 -4.55 -12.04
CA THR A 15 3.92 -3.22 -12.33
C THR A 15 3.95 -2.35 -11.07
N ILE A 16 4.54 -1.16 -11.16
CA ILE A 16 4.60 -0.22 -10.04
C ILE A 16 3.19 0.29 -9.74
N HIS A 17 2.72 0.04 -8.52
CA HIS A 17 1.47 0.61 -8.00
C HIS A 17 1.71 2.00 -7.42
N ARG A 18 2.76 2.17 -6.60
CA ARG A 18 3.13 3.46 -6.00
C ARG A 18 4.62 3.52 -5.66
N VAL A 19 5.15 4.74 -5.66
CA VAL A 19 6.53 5.06 -5.26
C VAL A 19 6.50 6.03 -4.09
N TYR A 20 7.22 5.69 -3.02
CA TYR A 20 7.44 6.55 -1.86
C TYR A 20 8.89 6.99 -1.82
N ASN A 21 9.12 8.31 -1.83
CA ASN A 21 10.46 8.91 -1.78
C ASN A 21 10.85 9.26 -0.34
N GLY A 22 11.62 8.39 0.31
CA GLY A 22 11.95 8.45 1.73
C GLY A 22 12.98 9.50 2.14
N TRP A 23 12.91 10.73 1.61
CA TRP A 23 13.75 11.82 2.11
C TRP A 23 13.46 12.07 3.60
N TRP A 24 14.49 11.92 4.44
CA TRP A 24 14.50 12.15 5.90
C TRP A 24 13.16 11.92 6.63
N PHE A 25 12.79 10.64 6.80
CA PHE A 25 11.58 10.14 7.49
C PHE A 25 10.22 10.51 6.85
N VAL A 26 10.09 11.64 6.16
CA VAL A 26 8.80 12.21 5.74
C VAL A 26 8.17 11.52 4.52
N GLY A 27 8.94 10.82 3.69
CA GLY A 27 8.39 10.11 2.54
C GLY A 27 8.52 8.59 2.60
N ARG A 28 8.65 8.02 3.81
CA ARG A 28 8.45 6.58 4.01
C ARG A 28 6.95 6.33 4.17
N PRO A 29 6.42 5.24 3.58
CA PRO A 29 5.03 4.92 3.78
C PRO A 29 4.79 4.50 5.23
N THR A 30 3.66 4.93 5.77
CA THR A 30 3.10 4.38 7.00
C THR A 30 2.57 2.98 6.78
N LEU A 31 2.37 2.23 7.87
CA LEU A 31 1.76 0.89 7.78
C LEU A 31 0.34 0.93 7.21
N GLU A 32 -0.43 2.00 7.47
CA GLU A 32 -1.79 2.11 6.93
C GLU A 32 -1.76 2.39 5.43
N GLU A 33 -0.85 3.24 4.93
CA GLU A 33 -0.67 3.45 3.50
C GLU A 33 -0.27 2.16 2.79
N LEU A 34 0.68 1.40 3.34
CA LEU A 34 1.04 0.08 2.80
C LEU A 34 -0.17 -0.88 2.80
N ARG A 35 -0.98 -0.87 3.87
CA ARG A 35 -2.18 -1.72 3.95
C ARG A 35 -3.24 -1.31 2.92
N GLN A 36 -3.33 -0.04 2.58
CA GLN A 36 -4.23 0.46 1.53
C GLN A 36 -3.72 0.07 0.15
N ASP A 37 -2.43 0.25 -0.13
CA ASP A 37 -1.80 -0.18 -1.38
C ASP A 37 -2.00 -1.67 -1.62
N MET A 38 -1.74 -2.51 -0.61
CA MET A 38 -1.92 -3.96 -0.72
C MET A 38 -3.38 -4.32 -0.99
N ARG A 39 -4.34 -3.61 -0.38
CA ARG A 39 -5.77 -3.84 -0.66
C ARG A 39 -6.14 -3.48 -2.09
N ALA A 40 -5.67 -2.33 -2.58
CA ALA A 40 -5.91 -1.91 -3.96
C ALA A 40 -5.29 -2.88 -4.98
N ILE A 41 -4.07 -3.36 -4.72
CA ILE A 41 -3.40 -4.36 -5.57
C ILE A 41 -4.19 -5.68 -5.56
N MET A 42 -4.58 -6.16 -4.38
CA MET A 42 -5.33 -7.41 -4.24
C MET A 42 -6.69 -7.34 -4.95
N GLU A 43 -7.45 -6.25 -4.77
CA GLU A 43 -8.73 -6.05 -5.43
C GLU A 43 -8.60 -6.01 -6.95
N ARG A 44 -7.52 -5.43 -7.48
CA ARG A 44 -7.26 -5.39 -8.93
C ARG A 44 -6.78 -6.73 -9.48
N CYS A 45 -5.94 -7.45 -8.75
CA CYS A 45 -5.24 -8.63 -9.28
C CYS A 45 -5.95 -9.96 -8.98
N ARG A 46 -6.91 -9.98 -8.05
CA ARG A 46 -7.56 -11.21 -7.60
C ARG A 46 -9.08 -11.08 -7.61
N ALA A 47 -9.73 -11.81 -8.50
CA ALA A 47 -11.19 -11.85 -8.62
C ALA A 47 -11.89 -12.42 -7.37
N ASP A 48 -11.18 -13.22 -6.56
CA ASP A 48 -11.70 -13.82 -5.33
C ASP A 48 -11.51 -12.93 -4.08
N TYR A 49 -10.88 -11.76 -4.24
CA TYR A 49 -10.61 -10.87 -3.12
C TYR A 49 -11.80 -9.94 -2.84
N VAL A 50 -12.34 -10.00 -1.62
CA VAL A 50 -13.40 -9.10 -1.13
C VAL A 50 -12.99 -8.49 0.21
N TYR A 51 -12.74 -7.18 0.23
CA TYR A 51 -12.43 -6.48 1.48
C TYR A 51 -13.71 -6.14 2.25
N ARG A 52 -14.00 -6.92 3.30
CA ARG A 52 -14.98 -6.58 4.33
C ARG A 52 -14.25 -5.81 5.43
N GLY A 53 -14.28 -4.48 5.36
CA GLY A 53 -13.69 -3.61 6.37
C GLY A 53 -14.22 -3.86 7.79
N PRO A 54 -13.73 -3.13 8.80
CA PRO A 54 -14.29 -3.26 10.15
C PRO A 54 -15.81 -3.07 10.10
N SER A 55 -16.56 -4.02 10.66
CA SER A 55 -18.01 -3.92 10.79
C SER A 55 -18.34 -2.66 11.60
N ARG A 56 -19.41 -1.93 11.24
CA ARG A 56 -19.87 -0.73 11.96
C ARG A 56 -20.42 -1.02 13.37
N GLU A 57 -20.14 -2.20 13.91
CA GLU A 57 -20.71 -2.71 15.16
C GLU A 57 -20.09 -2.06 16.41
N GLY A 58 -19.01 -1.29 16.26
CA GLY A 58 -18.38 -0.50 17.33
C GLY A 58 -18.87 0.95 17.46
N GLU A 59 -19.90 1.38 16.72
CA GLU A 59 -20.50 2.74 16.83
C GLU A 59 -21.68 2.78 17.85
N ARG A 60 -21.63 1.99 18.93
CA ARG A 60 -22.61 2.03 20.04
C ARG A 60 -21.95 2.31 21.38
#